data_AF-A0A7I7LHP2-F1
#
_entry.id   AF-A0A7I7LHP2-F1
#
_cell.length_a   1.000
_cell.length_b   1.000
_cell.length_c   1.000
_cell.angle_alpha   90.00
_cell.angle_beta   90.00
_cell.angle_gamma   90.00
#
_symmetry.space_group_name_H-M   'P 1'
#
loop_
_entity.id
_entity.type
_entity.pdbx_description
1 polymer ?
#
loop_
_entity_poly.entity_id
_entity_poly.type
_entity_poly.pdbx_seq_one_letter_code
_entity_poly.pdbx_strand_id
1 'polypeptide(L)'
;MVVPTPDYIRLATHYGFAPDFCHANDPQSKGIVENLCGYAQRDLAVPLLTQSAVDGVPIDIRAANAAAAAWCDEVNALAHSEIQAIPDERLVSERQVLQPLPSLRLQIGRPRCCARSTDSPVCATARPATRYPPG
;
A
#
# COMPACT_ATOMS: atom_id res chain seq x y z
N MET A 1 -8.32 3.56 21.64
CA MET A 1 -6.99 3.06 21.25
C MET A 1 -7.20 1.86 20.33
N VAL A 2 -6.90 2.01 19.03
CA VAL A 2 -6.99 0.89 18.08
C VAL A 2 -5.76 0.01 18.30
N VAL A 3 -5.95 -1.28 18.58
CA VAL A 3 -4.85 -2.24 18.67
C VAL A 3 -4.66 -2.83 17.27
N PRO A 4 -3.52 -2.57 16.59
CA PRO A 4 -3.26 -3.13 15.27
C PRO A 4 -3.20 -4.66 15.33
N THR A 5 -3.70 -5.31 14.28
CA THR A 5 -3.58 -6.77 14.17
C THR A 5 -2.11 -7.17 13.97
N PRO A 6 -1.70 -8.39 14.39
CA PRO A 6 -0.32 -8.85 14.19
C PRO A 6 0.14 -8.80 12.74
N ASP A 7 -0.75 -9.07 11.78
CA ASP A 7 -0.43 -8.98 10.36
C ASP A 7 -0.17 -7.55 9.89
N TYR A 8 -0.85 -6.57 10.48
CA TYR A 8 -0.59 -5.16 10.19
C TYR A 8 0.80 -4.74 10.68
N ILE A 9 1.18 -5.18 11.88
CA ILE A 9 2.54 -4.94 12.41
C ILE A 9 3.60 -5.60 11.52
N ARG A 10 3.37 -6.85 11.07
CA ARG A 10 4.27 -7.52 10.14
C ARG A 10 4.44 -6.76 8.83
N LEU A 11 3.36 -6.19 8.29
CA LEU A 11 3.39 -5.34 7.09
C LEU A 11 4.24 -4.09 7.31
N ALA A 12 3.96 -3.36 8.39
CA ALA A 12 4.68 -2.14 8.77
C ALA A 12 6.18 -2.40 8.94
N THR A 13 6.56 -3.43 9.70
CA THR A 13 7.96 -3.80 9.90
C THR A 13 8.64 -4.26 8.61
N HIS A 14 7.93 -5.00 7.75
CA HIS A 14 8.52 -5.50 6.50
C HIS A 14 8.84 -4.37 5.50
N TYR A 15 7.96 -3.38 5.36
CA TYR A 15 8.16 -2.26 4.43
C TYR A 15 8.74 -0.99 5.09
N GLY A 16 8.98 -1.01 6.40
CA GLY A 16 9.67 0.07 7.11
C GLY A 16 8.85 1.34 7.34
N PHE A 17 7.52 1.24 7.44
CA PHE A 17 6.64 2.37 7.75
C PHE A 17 6.06 2.29 9.17
N ALA A 18 5.76 3.43 9.77
CA ALA A 18 5.09 3.52 11.07
C ALA A 18 3.59 3.72 10.87
N PRO A 19 2.72 2.80 11.36
CA PRO A 19 1.29 3.03 11.32
C PRO A 19 0.91 4.19 12.24
N ASP A 20 0.20 5.16 11.68
CA ASP A 20 -0.57 6.11 12.46
C ASP A 20 -2.07 5.83 12.25
N PHE A 21 -2.79 5.62 13.34
CA PHE A 21 -4.22 5.29 13.30
C PHE A 21 -5.02 6.51 13.73
N CYS A 22 -5.97 6.91 12.88
CA CYS A 22 -6.87 8.01 13.22
C CYS A 22 -7.60 7.73 14.54
N HIS A 23 -7.71 8.76 15.37
CA HIS A 23 -8.55 8.72 16.55
C HIS A 23 -10.02 8.66 16.12
N ALA A 24 -10.84 7.92 16.86
CA ALA A 24 -12.29 7.93 16.64
C ALA A 24 -12.79 9.39 16.78
N ASN A 25 -13.63 9.84 15.83
CA ASN A 25 -14.12 11.23 15.72
C ASN A 25 -13.06 12.30 15.43
N ASP A 26 -12.06 12.00 14.60
CA ASP A 26 -11.19 13.02 14.01
C ASP A 26 -11.43 13.19 12.50
N PRO A 27 -12.36 14.09 12.09
CA PRO A 27 -12.60 14.41 10.68
C PRO A 27 -11.38 15.05 10.00
N GLN A 28 -10.52 15.74 10.76
CA GLN A 28 -9.39 16.49 10.19
C GLN A 28 -8.33 15.53 9.64
N SER A 29 -8.09 14.41 10.34
CA SER A 29 -7.19 13.35 9.88
C SER A 29 -7.67 12.57 8.66
N LYS A 30 -8.94 12.73 8.25
CA LYS A 30 -9.52 12.05 7.06
C LYS A 30 -9.49 12.89 5.79
N GLY A 31 -9.25 14.20 5.89
CA GLY A 31 -9.38 15.13 4.78
C GLY A 31 -8.54 14.77 3.55
N ILE A 32 -7.33 14.23 3.74
CA ILE A 32 -6.46 13.81 2.63
C ILE A 32 -7.09 12.64 1.85
N VAL A 33 -7.58 11.62 2.55
CA VAL A 33 -8.17 10.43 1.92
C VAL A 33 -9.49 10.78 1.24
N GLU A 34 -10.32 11.60 1.91
CA GLU A 34 -11.61 12.03 1.37
C GLU A 34 -11.43 12.93 0.13
N ASN A 35 -10.45 13.83 0.14
CA ASN A 35 -10.13 14.68 -1.01
C ASN A 35 -9.65 13.85 -2.20
N LEU A 36 -8.74 12.89 -1.97
CA LEU A 36 -8.24 12.00 -3.03
C LEU A 36 -9.37 11.12 -3.59
N CYS A 37 -10.20 10.54 -2.72
CA CYS A 37 -11.34 9.73 -3.14
C CYS A 37 -12.34 10.56 -3.95
N GLY A 38 -12.66 11.77 -3.49
CA GLY A 38 -13.52 12.71 -4.21
C GLY A 38 -12.93 13.13 -5.56
N TYR A 39 -11.61 13.31 -5.64
CA TYR A 39 -10.92 13.61 -6.89
C TYR A 39 -11.05 12.46 -7.90
N ALA A 40 -10.69 11.24 -7.52
CA ALA A 40 -10.84 10.06 -8.39
C ALA A 40 -12.30 9.80 -8.78
N GLN A 41 -13.26 10.04 -7.86
CA GLN A 41 -14.67 9.90 -8.20
C GLN A 41 -15.11 10.92 -9.26
N ARG A 42 -14.75 12.20 -9.10
CA ARG A 42 -15.16 13.25 -10.03
C ARG A 42 -14.51 13.11 -11.41
N ASP A 43 -13.24 12.72 -11.44
CA ASP A 43 -12.42 12.80 -12.65
C ASP A 43 -12.39 11.47 -13.43
N LEU A 44 -12.48 10.34 -12.73
CA LEU A 44 -12.49 9.00 -13.35
C LEU A 44 -13.86 8.33 -13.26
N ALA A 45 -14.40 8.15 -12.05
CA ALA A 45 -15.54 7.23 -11.87
C ALA A 45 -16.85 7.79 -12.45
N VAL A 46 -17.17 9.06 -12.19
CA VAL A 46 -18.42 9.69 -12.65
C VAL A 46 -18.46 9.73 -14.18
N PRO A 47 -17.45 10.26 -14.90
CA PRO A 47 -17.46 10.28 -16.36
C PRO A 47 -17.58 8.89 -16.97
N LEU A 48 -16.82 7.93 -16.46
CA LEU A 48 -16.80 6.55 -16.95
C LEU A 48 -18.17 5.86 -16.79
N LEU A 49 -18.79 6.00 -15.62
CA LEU A 49 -20.10 5.42 -15.35
C LEU A 49 -21.20 6.14 -16.12
N THR A 50 -21.15 7.47 -16.23
CA THR A 50 -22.09 8.24 -17.05
C THR A 50 -22.02 7.80 -18.51
N GLN A 51 -20.83 7.67 -19.08
CA GLN A 51 -20.68 7.22 -20.47
C GLN A 51 -21.21 5.79 -20.66
N SER A 52 -20.92 4.88 -19.72
CA SER A 52 -21.45 3.51 -19.75
C SER A 52 -22.99 3.47 -19.74
N ALA A 53 -23.63 4.39 -19.00
CA ALA A 53 -25.07 4.49 -18.93
C ALA A 53 -25.68 5.07 -20.22
N VAL A 54 -25.01 6.04 -20.85
CA VAL A 54 -25.41 6.61 -22.15
C VAL A 54 -25.33 5.56 -23.26
N ASP A 55 -24.24 4.80 -23.30
CA ASP A 55 -24.01 3.78 -24.33
C ASP A 55 -24.82 2.49 -24.07
N GLY A 56 -25.41 2.35 -22.89
CA GLY A 56 -26.16 1.16 -22.47
C GLY A 56 -25.28 -0.09 -22.31
N VAL A 57 -23.96 0.08 -22.22
CA VAL A 57 -23.00 -1.02 -22.09
C VAL A 57 -22.48 -1.06 -20.65
N PRO A 58 -22.70 -2.15 -19.89
CA PRO A 58 -22.19 -2.26 -18.53
C PRO A 58 -20.67 -2.35 -18.54
N ILE A 59 -20.02 -1.64 -17.62
CA ILE A 59 -18.57 -1.72 -17.44
C ILE A 59 -18.19 -2.89 -16.54
N ASP A 60 -17.25 -3.71 -16.98
CA ASP A 60 -16.67 -4.76 -16.15
C ASP A 60 -15.45 -4.25 -15.35
N ILE A 61 -14.99 -5.05 -14.39
CA ILE A 61 -13.87 -4.66 -13.53
C ILE A 61 -12.55 -4.52 -14.30
N ARG A 62 -12.39 -5.22 -15.43
CA ARG A 62 -11.16 -5.17 -16.22
C ARG A 62 -11.08 -3.86 -16.99
N ALA A 63 -12.18 -3.46 -17.62
CA ALA A 63 -12.34 -2.18 -18.29
C ALA A 63 -12.19 -1.02 -17.30
N ALA A 64 -12.80 -1.12 -16.11
CA ALA A 64 -12.64 -0.12 -15.06
C ALA A 64 -11.17 0.03 -14.63
N ASN A 65 -10.45 -1.08 -14.42
CA ASN A 65 -9.03 -1.04 -14.06
C ASN A 65 -8.16 -0.46 -15.19
N ALA A 66 -8.48 -0.75 -16.45
CA ALA A 66 -7.75 -0.19 -17.59
C ALA A 66 -7.96 1.33 -17.71
N ALA A 67 -9.20 1.79 -17.54
CA ALA A 67 -9.51 3.23 -17.48
C ALA A 67 -8.80 3.91 -16.31
N ALA A 68 -8.77 3.27 -15.13
CA ALA A 68 -8.05 3.78 -13.97
C ALA A 68 -6.54 3.90 -14.22
N ALA A 69 -5.92 2.92 -14.88
CA ALA A 69 -4.51 2.97 -15.22
C ALA A 69 -4.20 4.11 -16.20
N ALA A 70 -5.00 4.25 -17.26
CA ALA A 70 -4.84 5.34 -18.24
C ALA A 70 -5.03 6.71 -17.59
N TRP A 71 -6.01 6.85 -16.71
CA TRP A 71 -6.24 8.07 -15.95
C TRP A 71 -5.06 8.38 -15.01
N CYS A 72 -4.52 7.39 -14.31
CA CYS A 72 -3.31 7.56 -13.50
C CYS A 72 -2.12 8.06 -14.33
N ASP A 73 -1.90 7.50 -15.53
CA ASP A 73 -0.81 7.93 -16.42
C ASP A 73 -1.02 9.39 -16.88
N GLU A 74 -2.26 9.79 -17.17
CA GLU A 74 -2.60 11.16 -17.54
C GLU A 74 -2.36 12.15 -16.40
N VAL A 75 -2.95 11.91 -15.22
CA VAL A 75 -2.91 12.88 -14.12
C VAL A 75 -1.52 13.01 -13.50
N ASN A 76 -0.70 11.96 -13.55
CA ASN A 76 0.67 12.01 -13.06
C ASN A 76 1.65 12.69 -14.03
N ALA A 77 1.27 12.81 -15.32
CA ALA A 77 2.05 13.53 -16.34
C ALA A 77 1.69 15.03 -16.43
N LEU A 78 0.66 15.49 -15.73
CA LEU A 78 0.21 16.89 -15.74
C LEU A 78 0.60 17.63 -14.46
N ALA A 79 0.68 18.95 -14.54
CA ALA A 79 0.94 19.78 -13.36
C ALA A 79 -0.24 19.71 -12.38
N HIS A 80 -0.02 19.14 -11.21
CA HIS A 80 -1.07 18.97 -10.21
C HIS A 80 -1.23 20.22 -9.35
N SER A 81 -2.48 20.67 -9.16
CA SER A 81 -2.82 21.97 -8.56
C SER A 81 -2.41 22.12 -7.09
N GLU A 82 -2.30 21.03 -6.34
CA GLU A 82 -1.86 21.11 -4.93
C GLU A 82 -0.34 21.19 -4.78
N ILE A 83 0.40 20.40 -5.57
CA ILE A 83 1.87 20.33 -5.49
C ILE A 83 2.57 21.33 -6.42
N GLN A 84 1.83 21.96 -7.34
CA GLN A 84 2.31 22.91 -8.35
C GLN A 84 3.50 22.36 -9.16
N ALA A 85 3.49 21.05 -9.41
CA ALA A 85 4.54 20.31 -10.10
C ALA A 85 3.93 19.12 -10.82
N ILE A 86 4.67 18.55 -11.76
CA ILE A 86 4.31 17.29 -12.42
C ILE A 86 4.71 16.12 -11.51
N PRO A 87 3.77 15.28 -11.04
CA PRO A 87 4.08 14.16 -10.13
C PRO A 87 5.18 13.22 -10.65
N ASP A 88 5.16 12.86 -11.93
CA ASP A 88 6.16 11.96 -12.51
C ASP A 88 7.58 12.53 -12.46
N GLU A 89 7.74 13.81 -12.80
CA GLU A 89 9.04 14.48 -12.74
C GLU A 89 9.55 14.59 -11.29
N ARG A 90 8.64 14.90 -10.38
CA ARG A 90 8.95 15.02 -8.96
C ARG A 90 9.35 13.67 -8.36
N LEU A 91 8.67 12.59 -8.72
CA LEU A 91 8.95 11.24 -8.26
C LEU A 91 10.37 10.78 -8.67
N VAL A 92 10.87 11.17 -9.85
CA VAL A 92 12.26 10.87 -10.25
C VAL A 92 13.28 11.43 -9.25
N SER A 93 13.05 12.65 -8.75
CA SER A 93 13.92 13.27 -7.76
C SER A 93 13.74 12.65 -6.38
N GLU A 94 12.49 12.44 -5.94
CA GLU A 94 12.17 11.86 -4.64
C GLU A 94 12.69 10.43 -4.49
N ARG A 95 12.71 9.64 -5.57
CA ARG A 95 13.27 8.28 -5.58
C ARG A 95 14.72 8.19 -5.10
N GLN A 96 15.48 9.28 -5.15
CA GLN A 96 16.86 9.31 -4.67
C GLN A 96 16.97 9.28 -3.13
N VAL A 97 15.91 9.68 -2.42
CA VAL A 97 15.85 9.70 -0.96
C VAL A 97 14.94 8.61 -0.37
N LEU A 98 14.30 7.81 -1.23
CA LEU A 98 13.49 6.66 -0.79
C LEU A 98 14.36 5.44 -0.48
N GLN A 99 13.94 4.67 0.53
CA GLN A 99 14.57 3.39 0.86
C GLN A 99 14.24 2.34 -0.22
N PRO A 100 15.17 1.41 -0.51
CA PRO A 100 14.90 0.31 -1.43
C PRO A 100 13.79 -0.60 -0.86
N LEU A 101 12.99 -1.18 -1.76
CA LEU A 101 12.01 -2.19 -1.37
C LEU A 101 12.72 -3.48 -0.93
N PRO A 102 12.16 -4.21 0.05
CA PRO A 102 12.62 -5.55 0.40
C PRO A 102 12.58 -6.49 -0.81
N SER A 103 13.61 -7.34 -0.96
CA SER A 103 13.74 -8.26 -2.10
C SER A 103 12.67 -9.35 -2.12
N LEU A 104 12.15 -9.73 -0.96
CA LEU A 104 11.09 -10.73 -0.80
C LEU A 104 9.77 -10.01 -0.56
N ARG A 105 8.71 -10.38 -1.28
CA ARG A 105 7.37 -9.88 -0.99
C ARG A 105 6.83 -10.52 0.28
N LEU A 106 6.27 -9.71 1.17
CA LEU A 106 5.53 -10.21 2.31
C LEU A 106 4.33 -11.05 1.87
N GLN A 107 4.18 -12.22 2.47
CA GLN A 107 2.96 -13.02 2.39
C GLN A 107 2.15 -12.84 3.68
N ILE A 108 0.94 -12.31 3.53
CA ILE A 108 -0.06 -12.17 4.60
C ILE A 108 -1.15 -13.21 4.37
N GLY A 109 -1.62 -13.85 5.43
CA GLY A 109 -2.60 -14.95 5.36
C GLY A 109 -1.97 -16.35 5.41
N ARG A 110 -2.79 -17.38 5.20
CA ARG A 110 -2.38 -18.78 5.29
C ARG A 110 -1.22 -19.02 4.32
N PRO A 111 -0.06 -19.53 4.77
CA PRO A 111 1.03 -19.82 3.86
C PRO A 111 0.50 -20.77 2.79
N ARG A 112 0.64 -20.40 1.52
CA ARG A 112 0.65 -21.43 0.47
C ARG A 112 1.75 -22.38 0.91
N CYS A 113 1.47 -23.68 1.00
CA CYS A 113 2.49 -24.66 1.37
C CYS A 113 3.68 -24.49 0.41
N CYS A 114 4.68 -23.73 0.82
CA CYS A 114 5.89 -23.51 0.04
C CYS A 114 6.63 -24.84 0.08
N ALA A 115 6.79 -25.48 -1.08
CA ALA A 115 7.82 -26.50 -1.24
C ALA A 115 9.14 -25.86 -0.78
N ARG A 116 9.77 -26.45 0.24
CA ARG A 116 11.09 -26.04 0.71
C ARG A 116 12.06 -26.12 -0.46
N SER A 117 12.57 -24.98 -0.91
CA SER A 117 13.92 -24.94 -1.44
C SER A 117 14.82 -24.62 -0.26
N THR A 118 15.41 -25.66 0.32
CA THR A 118 16.62 -25.51 1.14
C THR A 118 17.71 -24.91 0.26
N ASP A 119 18.29 -23.80 0.70
CA ASP A 119 19.74 -23.63 0.75
C ASP A 119 20.07 -22.29 1.44
N SER A 120 20.43 -22.37 2.74
CA SER A 120 21.75 -21.99 3.26
C SER A 120 21.70 -21.86 4.80
N PRO A 121 22.73 -22.32 5.54
CA PRO A 121 22.67 -22.49 6.99
C PRO A 121 23.16 -21.23 7.71
N VAL A 122 22.40 -20.74 8.69
CA VAL A 122 22.96 -19.89 9.76
C VAL A 122 22.80 -20.61 11.09
N CYS A 123 23.96 -21.03 11.60
CA CYS A 123 24.15 -21.65 12.90
C CYS A 123 23.97 -20.59 13.99
N ALA A 124 22.88 -20.67 14.75
CA ALA A 124 22.76 -19.96 16.01
C ALA A 124 23.30 -20.87 17.13
N THR A 125 24.49 -20.55 17.65
CA THR A 125 25.07 -21.19 18.82
C THR A 125 24.16 -20.95 20.04
N ALA A 126 23.43 -21.97 20.46
CA ALA A 126 22.74 -21.98 21.75
C ALA A 126 23.78 -22.15 22.87
N ARG A 127 23.89 -21.16 23.76
CA ARG A 127 24.56 -21.34 25.06
C ARG A 127 23.69 -22.23 25.95
N PRO A 128 24.25 -23.26 26.62
CA PRO A 128 23.46 -24.10 27.53
C PRO A 128 23.07 -23.33 28.81
N ALA A 129 21.81 -23.48 29.22
CA ALA A 129 21.26 -22.91 30.44
C ALA A 129 21.79 -23.65 31.68
N THR A 130 22.41 -22.91 32.61
CA THR A 130 22.80 -23.43 33.92
C THR A 130 21.56 -23.65 34.78
N ARG A 131 21.35 -24.88 35.23
CA ARG A 131 20.25 -25.32 36.11
C ARG A 131 20.59 -24.96 37.56
N TYR A 132 19.75 -24.17 38.24
CA TYR A 132 19.82 -24.05 39.70
C TYR A 132 19.01 -25.20 40.35
N PRO A 133 19.51 -25.84 41.43
CA PRO A 133 18.78 -26.88 42.15
C PRO A 133 17.77 -26.29 43.17
N PRO A 134 16.69 -27.02 43.50
CA PRO A 134 15.71 -26.62 44.50
C PRO A 134 16.20 -26.85 45.93
N GLY A 135 15.84 -25.94 46.84
CA GLY A 135 15.92 -26.10 48.30
C GLY A 135 14.58 -26.46 48.90
#